data_AF-A0A0C2H3F6-F1
#
_entry.id   AF-A0A0C2H3F6-F1
#
_cell.length_a   1.000
_cell.length_b   1.000
_cell.length_c   1.000
_cell.angle_alpha   90.00
_cell.angle_beta   90.00
_cell.angle_gamma   90.00
#
_symmetry.space_group_name_H-M   'P 1'
#
loop_
_entity.id
_entity.type
_entity.pdbx_description
1 polymer ?
#
loop_
_entity_poly.entity_id
_entity_poly.type
_entity_poly.pdbx_seq_one_letter_code
_entity_poly.pdbx_strand_id
1 'polypeptide(L)'
;MATGQAEIGGMQPEFLSRQGIDMKSFLEKYLRAGEVRRIVFCPDYSRAVAFLYEGAVIDGKKVHEPVVVVAYSKDAQQFWADIRKEEEDMGISVSDGVHIDMYRGMTTFR
;
A
#
# COMPACT_ATOMS: atom_id res chain seq x y z
N MET A 1 -0.56 32.20 0.88
CA MET A 1 -1.13 31.04 1.60
C MET A 1 -0.19 29.87 1.33
N ALA A 2 0.66 29.51 2.28
CA ALA A 2 1.76 28.58 2.04
C ALA A 2 1.24 27.15 1.84
N THR A 3 1.70 26.56 0.76
CA THR A 3 1.50 25.19 0.27
C THR A 3 1.92 24.19 1.33
N GLY A 4 0.94 23.65 2.06
CA GLY A 4 1.13 22.57 3.03
C GLY A 4 0.84 21.20 2.41
N GLN A 5 1.26 20.97 1.16
CA GLN A 5 1.32 19.62 0.62
C GLN A 5 2.55 18.97 1.26
N ALA A 6 2.37 18.35 2.42
CA ALA A 6 3.24 17.25 2.82
C ALA A 6 2.94 16.10 1.84
N GLU A 7 3.52 16.23 0.64
CA GLU A 7 3.56 15.20 -0.38
C GLU A 7 4.33 14.03 0.23
N ILE A 8 3.62 13.13 0.92
CA ILE A 8 4.12 11.77 1.06
C ILE A 8 4.10 11.24 -0.37
N GLY A 9 5.23 11.42 -1.06
CA GLY A 9 5.36 11.57 -2.51
C GLY A 9 4.44 10.68 -3.33
N GLY A 10 3.31 11.25 -3.78
CA GLY A 10 2.34 10.59 -4.64
C GLY A 10 1.05 10.12 -3.98
N MET A 11 0.85 10.26 -2.66
CA MET A 11 -0.43 9.89 -2.03
C MET A 11 -1.49 10.99 -2.23
N GLN A 12 -2.41 10.77 -3.17
CA GLN A 12 -3.55 11.65 -3.40
C GLN A 12 -4.75 11.28 -2.51
N PRO A 13 -5.51 12.27 -1.98
CA PRO A 13 -6.71 12.01 -1.17
C PRO A 13 -7.80 11.27 -1.96
N GLU A 14 -7.78 11.37 -3.28
CA GLU A 14 -8.68 10.64 -4.18
C GLU A 14 -8.48 9.12 -4.06
N PHE A 15 -7.27 8.64 -3.81
CA PHE A 15 -7.01 7.21 -3.57
C PHE A 15 -7.73 6.71 -2.32
N LEU A 16 -7.85 7.54 -1.29
CA LEU A 16 -8.60 7.16 -0.10
C LEU A 16 -10.10 7.01 -0.37
N SER A 17 -10.61 7.71 -1.40
CA SER A 17 -12.03 7.66 -1.81
C SER A 17 -12.33 6.59 -2.87
N ARG A 18 -11.30 6.04 -3.53
CA ARG A 18 -11.47 4.99 -4.56
C ARG A 18 -11.95 3.68 -3.97
N GLN A 19 -12.57 2.85 -4.80
CA GLN A 19 -12.90 1.48 -4.43
C GLN A 19 -11.60 0.70 -4.23
N GLY A 20 -11.34 0.28 -3.00
CA GLY A 20 -10.19 -0.55 -2.66
C GLY A 20 -10.50 -2.03 -2.86
N ILE A 21 -9.45 -2.82 -3.05
CA ILE A 21 -9.52 -4.28 -3.03
C ILE A 21 -9.32 -4.81 -1.62
N ASP A 22 -9.84 -5.99 -1.33
CA ASP A 22 -9.56 -6.67 -0.07
C ASP A 22 -8.08 -7.06 0.05
N MET A 23 -7.56 -7.02 1.27
CA MET A 23 -6.17 -7.40 1.58
C MET A 23 -5.79 -8.77 1.03
N LYS A 24 -6.67 -9.77 1.12
CA LYS A 24 -6.40 -11.10 0.59
C LYS A 24 -6.11 -11.05 -0.92
N SER A 25 -6.95 -10.33 -1.68
CA SER A 25 -6.75 -10.15 -3.12
C SER A 25 -5.48 -9.35 -3.43
N PHE A 26 -5.14 -8.38 -2.58
CA PHE A 26 -3.89 -7.63 -2.71
C PHE A 26 -2.67 -8.54 -2.53
N LEU A 27 -2.65 -9.35 -1.47
CA LEU A 27 -1.58 -10.31 -1.18
C LEU A 27 -1.41 -11.32 -2.33
N GLU A 28 -2.49 -11.98 -2.73
CA GLU A 28 -2.44 -13.07 -3.72
C GLU A 28 -2.16 -12.60 -5.15
N LYS A 29 -2.57 -11.38 -5.52
CA LYS A 29 -2.44 -10.88 -6.90
C LYS A 29 -1.34 -9.86 -7.11
N TYR A 30 -1.11 -8.98 -6.14
CA TYR A 30 -0.18 -7.86 -6.27
C TYR A 30 1.13 -8.16 -5.55
N LEU A 31 1.06 -8.49 -4.26
CA LEU A 31 2.27 -8.80 -3.49
C LEU A 31 2.97 -10.03 -4.07
N ARG A 32 2.21 -11.11 -4.36
CA ARG A 32 2.74 -12.31 -5.00
C ARG A 32 3.33 -12.12 -6.39
N ALA A 33 2.88 -11.10 -7.12
CA ALA A 33 3.43 -10.79 -8.41
C ALA A 33 4.83 -10.14 -8.32
N GLY A 34 5.22 -9.63 -7.14
CA GLY A 34 6.47 -8.89 -6.96
C GLY A 34 6.44 -7.47 -7.53
N GLU A 35 5.27 -7.01 -7.99
CA GLU A 35 5.12 -5.76 -8.72
C GLU A 35 4.86 -4.56 -7.80
N VAL A 36 4.82 -4.76 -6.48
CA VAL A 36 4.61 -3.71 -5.49
C VAL A 36 5.93 -3.07 -5.12
N ARG A 37 6.03 -1.76 -5.36
CA ARG A 37 7.22 -0.96 -5.03
C ARG A 37 7.20 -0.42 -3.60
N ARG A 38 6.04 0.09 -3.16
CA ARG A 38 5.87 0.72 -1.85
C ARG A 38 4.42 0.63 -1.41
N ILE A 39 4.17 0.55 -0.12
CA ILE A 39 2.83 0.61 0.46
C ILE A 39 2.78 1.75 1.47
N VAL A 40 1.71 2.53 1.45
CA VAL A 40 1.41 3.59 2.40
C VAL A 40 0.17 3.20 3.18
N PHE A 41 0.35 2.78 4.44
CA PHE A 41 -0.75 2.38 5.29
C PHE A 41 -1.34 3.58 6.04
N CYS A 42 -2.67 3.72 5.97
CA CYS A 42 -3.43 4.85 6.52
C CYS A 42 -4.43 4.32 7.57
N PRO A 43 -4.02 4.24 8.85
CA PRO A 43 -4.89 3.75 9.92
C PRO A 43 -6.16 4.61 10.07
N ASP A 44 -6.05 5.93 9.90
CA ASP A 44 -7.17 6.88 10.01
C ASP A 44 -8.33 6.56 9.05
N TYR A 45 -8.01 6.02 7.88
CA TYR A 45 -8.98 5.70 6.83
C TYR A 45 -9.23 4.19 6.70
N SER A 46 -8.62 3.36 7.56
CA SER A 46 -8.70 1.90 7.47
C SER A 46 -8.36 1.37 6.06
N ARG A 47 -7.32 1.96 5.46
CA ARG A 47 -6.94 1.72 4.06
C ARG A 47 -5.42 1.74 3.91
N ALA A 48 -4.90 1.02 2.94
CA ALA A 48 -3.54 1.12 2.47
C ALA A 48 -3.52 1.54 1.01
N VAL A 49 -2.49 2.26 0.59
CA VAL A 49 -2.26 2.64 -0.81
C VAL A 49 -0.95 2.01 -1.24
N ALA A 50 -1.02 1.02 -2.12
CA ALA A 50 0.14 0.35 -2.65
C ALA A 50 0.50 0.93 -4.02
N PHE A 51 1.73 1.39 -4.15
CA PHE A 51 2.35 1.86 -5.36
C PHE A 51 3.06 0.70 -6.05
N LEU A 52 2.74 0.50 -7.32
CA LEU A 52 3.30 -0.54 -8.17
C LEU A 52 4.47 0.00 -8.99
N TYR A 53 5.30 -0.89 -9.52
CA TYR A 53 6.30 -0.54 -10.52
C TYR A 53 5.64 -0.07 -11.83
N GLU A 54 6.36 0.76 -12.58
CA GLU A 54 5.86 1.24 -13.87
C GLU A 54 5.75 0.07 -14.87
N GLY A 55 4.55 -0.13 -15.40
CA GLY A 55 4.26 -1.25 -16.28
C GLY A 55 4.02 -2.57 -15.56
N ALA A 56 3.69 -2.52 -14.27
CA ALA A 56 3.34 -3.68 -13.46
C ALA A 56 2.35 -4.62 -14.16
N VAL A 57 2.59 -5.93 -14.14
CA VAL A 57 1.69 -6.93 -14.73
C VAL A 57 1.01 -7.74 -13.64
N ILE A 58 -0.28 -7.48 -13.45
CA ILE A 58 -1.11 -8.16 -12.45
C ILE A 58 -2.08 -9.08 -13.17
N ASP A 59 -2.08 -10.37 -12.83
CA ASP A 59 -2.99 -11.36 -13.44
C ASP A 59 -2.87 -11.42 -14.98
N GLY A 60 -1.66 -11.21 -15.52
CA GLY A 60 -1.40 -11.17 -16.96
C GLY A 60 -1.88 -9.88 -17.66
N LYS A 61 -2.40 -8.90 -16.92
CA LYS A 61 -2.80 -7.59 -17.44
C LYS A 61 -1.81 -6.52 -17.00
N LYS A 62 -1.29 -5.76 -17.95
CA LYS A 62 -0.47 -4.59 -17.66
C LYS A 62 -1.34 -3.52 -17.00
N VAL A 63 -0.99 -3.16 -15.78
CA VAL A 63 -1.64 -2.11 -15.02
C VAL A 63 -1.10 -0.77 -15.51
N HIS A 64 -2.00 0.08 -15.98
CA HIS A 64 -1.67 1.44 -16.41
C HIS A 64 -1.60 2.41 -15.22
N GLU A 65 -2.36 2.15 -14.16
CA GLU A 65 -2.36 2.95 -12.93
C GLU A 65 -1.42 2.33 -11.89
N PRO A 66 -0.27 2.93 -11.58
CA PRO A 66 0.70 2.36 -10.65
C PRO A 66 0.27 2.51 -9.18
N VAL A 67 -1.03 2.62 -8.90
CA VAL A 67 -1.58 2.83 -7.56
C VAL A 67 -2.78 1.93 -7.37
N VAL A 68 -2.76 1.11 -6.32
CA VAL A 68 -3.89 0.30 -5.88
C VAL A 68 -4.23 0.61 -4.44
N VAL A 69 -5.52 0.66 -4.14
CA VAL A 69 -6.03 0.94 -2.80
C VAL A 69 -6.46 -0.37 -2.19
N VAL A 70 -6.04 -0.64 -0.97
CA VAL A 70 -6.34 -1.84 -0.22
C VAL A 70 -7.23 -1.44 0.95
N ALA A 71 -8.42 -2.03 1.02
CA ALA A 71 -9.30 -1.86 2.17
C ALA A 71 -8.79 -2.76 3.31
N TYR A 72 -8.46 -2.15 4.46
CA TYR A 72 -7.93 -2.89 5.60
C TYR A 72 -8.31 -2.25 6.93
N SER A 73 -9.27 -2.86 7.61
CA SER A 73 -9.88 -2.33 8.83
C SER A 73 -9.12 -2.61 10.12
N LYS A 74 -7.94 -3.26 10.06
CA LYS A 74 -7.14 -3.56 11.26
C LYS A 74 -5.96 -2.61 11.41
N ASP A 75 -5.27 -2.70 12.54
CA ASP A 75 -4.10 -1.88 12.85
C ASP A 75 -2.92 -2.08 11.90
N ALA A 76 -2.06 -1.06 11.82
CA ALA A 76 -0.83 -1.09 11.03
C ALA A 76 0.07 -2.28 11.38
N GLN A 77 0.15 -2.64 12.66
CA GLN A 77 0.95 -3.78 13.11
C GLN A 77 0.43 -5.10 12.54
N GLN A 78 -0.89 -5.26 12.45
CA GLN A 78 -1.51 -6.44 11.87
C GLN A 78 -1.33 -6.44 10.34
N PHE A 79 -1.43 -5.27 9.70
CA PHE A 79 -1.15 -5.13 8.27
C PHE A 79 0.28 -5.57 7.94
N TRP A 80 1.26 -5.08 8.71
CA TRP A 80 2.66 -5.46 8.55
C TRP A 80 2.86 -6.95 8.77
N ALA A 81 2.26 -7.52 9.81
CA ALA A 81 2.35 -8.95 10.07
C ALA A 81 1.75 -9.78 8.92
N ASP A 82 0.62 -9.38 8.36
CA ASP A 82 0.00 -10.06 7.22
C ASP A 82 0.89 -9.98 5.96
N ILE A 83 1.47 -8.81 5.65
CA ILE A 83 2.42 -8.66 4.53
C ILE A 83 3.64 -9.55 4.74
N ARG A 84 4.29 -9.46 5.92
CA ARG A 84 5.52 -10.20 6.21
C ARG A 84 5.30 -11.70 6.22
N LYS A 85 4.15 -12.15 6.69
CA LYS A 85 3.75 -13.56 6.65
C LYS A 85 3.59 -14.06 5.22
N GLU A 86 3.00 -13.26 4.34
CA GLU A 86 2.86 -13.62 2.94
C GLU A 86 4.22 -13.63 2.21
N GLU A 87 5.07 -12.64 2.49
CA GLU A 87 6.45 -12.60 1.98
C GLU A 87 7.25 -13.82 2.42
N GLU A 88 7.13 -14.21 3.70
CA GLU A 88 7.77 -15.41 4.25
C GLU A 88 7.26 -16.70 3.57
N ASP A 89 5.96 -16.82 3.31
CA ASP A 89 5.36 -17.96 2.58
C ASP A 89 5.94 -18.08 1.16
N MET A 90 6.22 -16.95 0.53
CA MET A 90 6.87 -16.89 -0.79
C MET A 90 8.39 -17.13 -0.74
N GLY A 91 8.99 -17.18 0.44
CA GLY A 91 10.45 -17.22 0.60
C GLY A 91 11.16 -15.88 0.32
N ILE A 92 10.41 -14.78 0.29
CA ILE A 92 10.95 -13.42 0.19
C ILE A 92 11.52 -13.03 1.56
N SER A 93 12.81 -12.70 1.58
CA SER A 93 13.46 -12.22 2.81
C SER A 93 12.98 -10.81 3.17
N VAL A 94 12.92 -10.48 4.46
CA VAL A 94 12.49 -9.15 4.95
C VAL A 94 13.27 -7.99 4.29
N SER A 95 14.54 -8.22 3.94
CA SER A 95 15.41 -7.27 3.23
C SER A 95 15.01 -7.00 1.78
N ASP A 96 14.35 -7.96 1.13
CA ASP A 96 13.82 -7.86 -0.24
C ASP A 96 12.32 -7.51 -0.26
N GLY A 97 11.69 -7.54 0.92
CA GLY A 97 10.28 -7.25 1.07
C GLY A 97 9.93 -5.79 0.79
N VAL A 98 8.64 -5.58 0.51
CA VAL A 98 8.09 -4.29 0.13
C VAL A 98 8.28 -3.24 1.23
N HIS A 99 8.54 -2.00 0.80
CA HIS A 99 8.64 -0.88 1.73
C HIS A 99 7.25 -0.45 2.18
N ILE A 100 6.99 -0.45 3.50
CA ILE A 100 5.71 -0.03 4.08
C ILE A 100 5.92 1.26 4.88
N ASP A 101 5.41 2.37 4.36
CA ASP A 101 5.31 3.64 5.04
C ASP A 101 3.99 3.74 5.81
N MET A 102 3.99 4.40 6.96
CA MET A 102 2.75 4.72 7.68
C MET A 102 2.41 6.20 7.49
N TYR A 103 1.26 6.47 6.87
CA TYR A 103 0.68 7.79 6.80
C TYR A 103 -0.28 7.97 7.99
N ARG A 104 0.18 8.63 9.05
CA ARG A 104 -0.72 9.25 10.02
C ARG A 104 -1.03 10.64 9.52
N GLY A 105 -2.30 10.93 9.21
CA GLY A 105 -2.71 12.29 8.91
C GLY A 105 -2.21 13.22 10.02
N MET A 106 -1.63 14.37 9.67
CA MET A 106 -0.99 15.31 10.59
C MET A 106 -1.71 15.36 11.94
N THR A 107 -1.20 14.65 12.94
CA THR A 107 -1.41 15.06 14.32
C THR A 107 -0.64 16.36 14.42
N THR A 108 -1.35 17.47 14.20
CA THR A 108 -0.94 18.77 14.71
C THR A 108 -0.76 18.55 16.21
N PHE A 109 0.48 18.30 16.63
CA PHE A 109 0.84 18.42 18.03
C PHE A 109 0.50 19.86 18.40
N ARG A 110 -0.53 20.02 19.22
CA ARG A 110 -0.96 21.31 19.78
C ARG A 110 -0.20 21.56 21.07
#